data_AF-A0A1B6LPR5-F1
#
_entry.id   AF-A0A1B6LPR5-F1
#
_cell.length_a   1.000
_cell.length_b   1.000
_cell.length_c   1.000
_cell.angle_alpha   90.00
_cell.angle_beta   90.00
_cell.angle_gamma   90.00
#
_symmetry.space_group_name_H-M   'P 1'
#
loop_
_entity.id
_entity.type
_entity.pdbx_description
1 polymer ?
#
loop_
_entity_poly.entity_id
_entity_poly.type
_entity_poly.pdbx_seq_one_letter_code
_entity_poly.pdbx_strand_id
1 'polypeptide(L)'
;IIKTSKYTFLTFLPFNLFEQFQRLANFYFLCLVVLQMISVISSLTPITTAVPLIGVLSLTAVKDAYDDLQRHRSDSQVNNRLAKVVRAGGDRLEEERWSRVHVGDIIRMDNNQFVAADVLLLS
;
A
#
# COMPACT_ATOMS: atom_id res chain seq x y z
N ILE A 1 14.20 -3.46 3.80
CA ILE A 1 13.38 -3.10 2.61
C ILE A 1 12.12 -2.39 3.10
N ILE A 2 11.85 -1.18 2.60
CA ILE A 2 10.66 -0.39 2.96
C ILE A 2 9.48 -0.86 2.10
N LYS A 3 8.35 -1.15 2.72
CA LYS A 3 7.08 -1.49 2.04
C LYS A 3 5.91 -0.85 2.78
N THR A 4 5.42 0.25 2.26
CA THR A 4 4.26 0.98 2.78
C THR A 4 3.00 0.71 1.95
N SER A 5 3.16 0.19 0.73
CA SER A 5 2.04 -0.33 -0.07
C SER A 5 1.29 -1.45 0.64
N LYS A 6 -0.04 -1.36 0.68
CA LYS A 6 -0.90 -2.31 1.37
C LYS A 6 -1.35 -3.46 0.47
N TYR A 7 -1.59 -3.19 -0.80
CA TYR A 7 -2.14 -4.17 -1.73
C TYR A 7 -1.08 -4.70 -2.69
N THR A 8 -1.33 -5.87 -3.24
CA THR A 8 -0.68 -6.38 -4.46
C THR A 8 -1.75 -6.39 -5.55
N PHE A 9 -1.36 -6.42 -6.83
CA PHE A 9 -2.31 -6.42 -7.95
C PHE A 9 -3.45 -7.45 -7.80
N LEU A 10 -3.13 -8.65 -7.30
CA LEU A 10 -4.10 -9.73 -7.07
C LEU A 10 -4.90 -9.58 -5.76
N THR A 11 -4.32 -8.97 -4.73
CA THR A 11 -4.98 -8.84 -3.42
C THR A 11 -5.79 -7.55 -3.30
N PHE A 12 -5.62 -6.59 -4.23
CA PHE A 12 -6.33 -5.32 -4.21
C PHE A 12 -7.84 -5.52 -4.14
N LEU A 13 -8.45 -6.20 -5.12
CA LEU A 13 -9.90 -6.32 -5.20
C LEU A 13 -10.54 -7.01 -3.98
N PRO A 14 -10.11 -8.22 -3.54
CA PRO A 14 -10.77 -8.90 -2.43
C PRO A 14 -10.59 -8.16 -1.09
N PHE A 15 -9.40 -7.65 -0.79
CA PHE A 15 -9.17 -6.94 0.48
C PHE A 15 -9.79 -5.55 0.49
N ASN A 16 -9.71 -4.81 -0.62
CA ASN A 16 -10.32 -3.48 -0.70
C ASN A 16 -11.85 -3.57 -0.56
N LEU A 17 -12.50 -4.52 -1.24
CA LEU A 17 -13.94 -4.74 -1.08
C LEU A 17 -14.31 -5.15 0.34
N PHE A 18 -13.54 -6.06 0.94
CA PHE A 18 -13.77 -6.46 2.34
C PHE A 18 -13.72 -5.25 3.29
N GLU A 19 -12.70 -4.40 3.16
CA GLU A 19 -12.58 -3.17 3.96
C GLU A 19 -13.71 -2.18 3.70
N GLN A 20 -14.15 -2.06 2.46
CA GLN A 20 -15.28 -1.20 2.12
C GLN A 20 -16.59 -1.71 2.73
N PHE A 21 -16.83 -3.03 2.76
CA PHE A 21 -18.03 -3.61 3.38
C PHE A 21 -17.97 -3.69 4.90
N GLN A 22 -16.81 -3.54 5.53
CA GLN A 22 -16.74 -3.35 6.99
C GLN A 22 -17.32 -1.99 7.45
N ARG A 23 -17.49 -1.03 6.53
CA ARG A 23 -18.18 0.24 6.82
C ARG A 23 -19.69 -0.02 6.93
N LEU A 24 -20.27 0.32 8.08
CA LEU A 24 -21.68 0.09 8.39
C LEU A 24 -22.64 0.59 7.30
N ALA A 25 -22.38 1.75 6.70
CA ALA A 25 -23.20 2.29 5.61
C ALA A 25 -23.20 1.38 4.37
N ASN A 26 -22.03 0.93 3.93
CA ASN A 26 -21.90 0.05 2.76
C ASN A 26 -22.52 -1.33 3.02
N PHE A 27 -22.31 -1.86 4.24
CA PHE A 27 -22.95 -3.11 4.67
C PHE A 27 -24.49 -2.99 4.71
N TYR A 28 -25.00 -1.87 5.24
CA TYR A 28 -26.43 -1.59 5.28
C TYR A 28 -27.04 -1.57 3.87
N PHE A 29 -26.42 -0.84 2.94
CA PHE A 29 -26.88 -0.81 1.55
C PHE A 29 -26.77 -2.17 0.86
N LEU A 30 -25.73 -2.96 1.16
CA LEU A 30 -25.61 -4.33 0.66
C LEU A 30 -26.79 -5.20 1.13
N CYS A 31 -27.13 -5.15 2.42
CA CYS A 31 -28.28 -5.85 2.97
C CYS A 31 -29.59 -5.39 2.32
N LEU A 32 -29.76 -4.07 2.11
CA LEU A 32 -30.92 -3.54 1.40
C LEU A 32 -31.05 -4.09 -0.03
N VAL A 33 -29.95 -4.11 -0.79
CA VAL A 33 -29.96 -4.67 -2.15
C VAL A 33 -30.32 -6.15 -2.12
N VAL A 34 -29.77 -6.94 -1.19
CA VAL A 34 -30.11 -8.37 -1.04
C VAL A 34 -31.59 -8.57 -0.71
N LEU A 35 -32.17 -7.76 0.18
CA LEU A 35 -33.59 -7.84 0.51
C LEU A 35 -34.48 -7.43 -0.67
N GLN A 36 -34.08 -6.43 -1.45
CA GLN A 36 -34.80 -5.95 -2.64
C GLN A 36 -34.72 -6.92 -3.83
N MET A 37 -33.75 -7.84 -3.85
CA MET A 37 -33.69 -8.91 -4.86
C MET A 37 -34.81 -9.95 -4.66
N ILE A 38 -35.39 -10.02 -3.46
CA ILE A 38 -36.54 -10.90 -3.18
C ILE A 38 -37.82 -10.11 -3.47
N SER A 39 -38.36 -10.30 -4.68
CA SER A 39 -39.55 -9.59 -5.19
C SER A 39 -40.81 -9.78 -4.35
N VAL A 40 -40.85 -10.77 -3.45
CA VAL A 40 -41.95 -11.00 -2.50
C VAL A 40 -41.88 -10.07 -1.28
N ILE A 41 -40.68 -9.60 -0.92
CA ILE A 41 -40.43 -8.77 0.27
C ILE A 41 -40.43 -7.28 -0.09
N SER A 42 -40.03 -6.92 -1.32
CA SER A 42 -39.95 -5.52 -1.76
C SER A 42 -40.56 -5.29 -3.14
N SER A 43 -41.37 -4.24 -3.23
CA SER A 43 -41.92 -3.74 -4.50
C SER A 43 -40.95 -2.81 -5.24
N LEU A 44 -39.82 -2.44 -4.61
CA LEU A 44 -38.82 -1.55 -5.21
C LEU A 44 -37.82 -2.34 -6.06
N THR A 45 -37.41 -1.76 -7.18
CA THR A 45 -36.39 -2.35 -8.06
C THR A 45 -35.00 -2.28 -7.39
N PRO A 46 -34.26 -3.39 -7.24
CA PRO A 46 -32.95 -3.41 -6.58
C PRO A 46 -31.90 -2.50 -7.24
N ILE A 47 -32.11 -2.18 -8.53
CA ILE A 47 -31.23 -1.32 -9.33
C ILE A 47 -31.11 0.09 -8.71
N THR A 48 -32.20 0.65 -8.18
CA THR A 48 -32.20 2.03 -7.64
C THR A 48 -31.27 2.18 -6.43
N THR A 49 -31.10 1.10 -5.64
CA THR A 49 -30.19 1.05 -4.49
C THR A 49 -28.80 0.53 -4.89
N ALA A 50 -28.72 -0.38 -5.86
CA ALA A 50 -27.44 -0.97 -6.29
C ALA A 50 -26.54 0.02 -7.04
N VAL A 51 -27.10 0.86 -7.90
CA VAL A 51 -26.34 1.85 -8.68
C VAL A 51 -25.52 2.81 -7.80
N PRO A 52 -26.12 3.51 -6.81
CA PRO A 52 -25.34 4.40 -5.95
C PRO A 52 -24.31 3.64 -5.10
N LEU A 53 -24.64 2.43 -4.62
CA LEU A 53 -23.68 1.60 -3.89
C LEU A 53 -22.47 1.25 -4.76
N ILE A 54 -22.67 0.71 -5.96
CA ILE A 54 -21.59 0.37 -6.88
C ILE A 54 -20.78 1.61 -7.26
N GLY A 55 -21.43 2.76 -7.48
CA GLY A 55 -20.75 4.02 -7.78
C GLY A 55 -19.81 4.46 -6.67
N VAL A 56 -20.28 4.47 -5.42
CA VAL A 56 -19.47 4.80 -4.24
C VAL A 56 -18.32 3.82 -4.05
N LEU A 57 -18.59 2.52 -4.17
CA LEU A 57 -17.57 1.49 -3.99
C LEU A 57 -16.48 1.58 -5.06
N SER A 58 -16.88 1.82 -6.31
CA SER A 58 -15.98 1.96 -7.46
C SER A 58 -15.11 3.21 -7.34
N LEU A 59 -15.69 4.36 -7.00
CA LEU A 59 -14.94 5.60 -6.81
C LEU A 59 -13.92 5.48 -5.69
N THR A 60 -14.31 4.84 -4.58
CA THR A 60 -13.43 4.59 -3.43
C THR A 60 -12.30 3.64 -3.82
N ALA A 61 -12.60 2.56 -4.55
CA ALA A 61 -11.60 1.62 -5.02
C ALA A 61 -10.59 2.28 -5.97
N VAL A 62 -11.04 3.10 -6.93
CA VAL A 62 -10.14 3.82 -7.84
C VAL A 62 -9.20 4.75 -7.08
N LYS A 63 -9.73 5.50 -6.11
CA LYS A 63 -8.92 6.36 -5.25
C LYS A 63 -7.87 5.54 -4.47
N ASP A 64 -8.29 4.47 -3.82
CA ASP A 64 -7.39 3.62 -3.03
C ASP A 64 -6.31 2.96 -3.90
N ALA A 65 -6.66 2.53 -5.11
CA ALA A 65 -5.71 1.97 -6.07
C ALA A 65 -4.66 3.00 -6.51
N TYR A 66 -5.09 4.23 -6.78
CA TYR A 66 -4.19 5.33 -7.14
C TYR A 66 -3.24 5.67 -5.99
N ASP A 67 -3.77 5.84 -4.78
CA ASP A 67 -2.99 6.14 -3.58
C ASP A 67 -1.96 5.02 -3.31
N ASP A 68 -2.34 3.75 -3.47
CA ASP A 68 -1.44 2.62 -3.25
C ASP A 68 -0.38 2.47 -4.37
N LEU A 69 -0.70 2.80 -5.62
CA LEU A 69 0.28 2.84 -6.71
C LEU A 69 1.34 3.92 -6.46
N GLN A 70 0.93 5.08 -5.96
CA GLN A 70 1.86 6.15 -5.60
C GLN A 70 2.79 5.70 -4.46
N ARG A 71 2.27 4.96 -3.46
CA ARG A 71 3.09 4.36 -2.40
C ARG A 71 4.11 3.36 -2.96
N HIS A 72 3.70 2.46 -3.86
CA HIS A 72 4.63 1.53 -4.51
C HIS A 72 5.78 2.24 -5.24
N ARG A 73 5.47 3.34 -5.95
CA ARG A 73 6.49 4.15 -6.63
C ARG A 73 7.45 4.81 -5.63
N SER A 74 6.91 5.40 -4.57
CA SER A 74 7.70 6.02 -3.50
C SER A 74 8.61 5.00 -2.80
N ASP A 75 8.07 3.84 -2.43
CA ASP A 75 8.83 2.74 -1.81
C ASP A 75 9.97 2.30 -2.73
N SER A 76 9.69 2.13 -4.03
CA SER A 76 10.71 1.77 -5.02
C SER A 76 11.81 2.82 -5.15
N GLN A 77 11.46 4.11 -5.13
CA GLN A 77 12.45 5.19 -5.15
C GLN A 77 13.36 5.15 -3.92
N VAL A 78 12.81 5.00 -2.72
CA VAL A 78 13.61 4.95 -1.48
C VAL A 78 14.48 3.69 -1.45
N ASN A 79 13.93 2.52 -1.79
CA ASN A 79 14.65 1.25 -1.78
C ASN A 79 15.80 1.16 -2.81
N ASN A 80 15.74 1.96 -3.87
CA ASN A 80 16.76 2.03 -4.92
C ASN A 80 17.76 3.19 -4.74
N ARG A 81 17.65 3.98 -3.66
CA ARG A 81 18.70 4.96 -3.31
C ARG A 81 20.02 4.23 -3.08
N LEU A 82 21.12 4.90 -3.41
CA LEU A 82 22.47 4.39 -3.23
C LEU A 82 23.01 4.82 -1.87
N ALA A 83 23.67 3.90 -1.19
CA ALA A 83 24.45 4.12 0.02
C ALA A 83 25.88 3.63 -0.24
N LYS A 84 26.85 4.33 0.34
CA LYS A 84 28.25 3.92 0.29
C LYS A 84 28.52 2.98 1.46
N VAL A 85 28.81 1.72 1.18
CA VAL A 85 28.95 0.66 2.17
C VAL A 85 30.36 0.08 2.14
N VAL A 86 30.88 -0.26 3.31
CA VAL A 86 32.09 -1.04 3.53
C VAL A 86 31.68 -2.32 4.25
N ARG A 87 31.88 -3.47 3.58
CA ARG A 87 31.58 -4.79 4.14
C ARG A 87 32.75 -5.31 4.99
N ALA A 88 32.43 -6.12 6.00
CA ALA A 88 33.42 -6.70 6.90
C ALA A 88 34.51 -7.47 6.11
N GLY A 89 35.76 -7.03 6.28
CA GLY A 89 36.93 -7.62 5.61
C GLY A 89 37.29 -6.99 4.26
N GLY A 90 36.51 -6.03 3.75
CA GLY A 90 36.84 -5.24 2.56
C GLY A 90 37.38 -3.86 2.91
N ASP A 91 38.40 -3.39 2.19
CA ASP A 91 38.96 -2.04 2.31
C ASP A 91 38.37 -1.05 1.28
N ARG A 92 37.31 -1.47 0.56
CA ARG A 92 36.74 -0.70 -0.55
C ARG A 92 35.33 -0.24 -0.22
N LEU A 93 35.10 1.04 -0.49
CA LEU A 93 33.78 1.64 -0.52
C LEU A 93 33.06 1.20 -1.78
N GLU A 94 31.94 0.51 -1.61
CA GLU A 94 31.06 0.09 -2.69
C GLU A 94 29.74 0.86 -2.63
N GLU A 95 29.17 1.18 -3.78
CA GLU A 95 27.81 1.73 -3.86
C GLU A 95 26.82 0.58 -3.87
N GLU A 96 25.95 0.55 -2.87
CA GLU A 96 24.90 -0.46 -2.74
C GLU A 96 23.53 0.18 -2.61
N ARG A 97 22.50 -0.55 -3.05
CA ARG A 97 21.12 -0.08 -2.90
C ARG A 97 20.70 -0.16 -1.44
N TRP A 98 19.91 0.80 -0.97
CA TRP A 98 19.34 0.80 0.38
C TRP A 98 18.59 -0.49 0.71
N SER A 99 17.93 -1.10 -0.28
CA SER A 99 17.27 -2.41 -0.11
C SER A 99 18.21 -3.58 0.18
N ARG A 100 19.52 -3.43 -0.05
CA ARG A 100 20.56 -4.46 0.10
C ARG A 100 21.56 -4.17 1.24
N VAL A 101 21.34 -3.10 1.99
CA VAL A 101 22.12 -2.81 3.20
C VAL A 101 21.68 -3.78 4.31
N HIS A 102 22.63 -4.44 4.96
CA HIS A 102 22.38 -5.40 6.03
C HIS A 102 22.94 -4.92 7.38
N VAL A 103 22.44 -5.51 8.47
CA VAL A 103 22.95 -5.22 9.81
C VAL A 103 24.41 -5.64 9.92
N GLY A 104 25.27 -4.74 10.40
CA GLY A 104 26.72 -4.95 10.49
C GLY A 104 27.50 -4.32 9.34
N ASP A 105 26.83 -3.82 8.31
CA ASP A 105 27.46 -3.02 7.26
C ASP A 105 27.89 -1.65 7.80
N ILE A 106 29.11 -1.22 7.47
CA ILE A 106 29.58 0.13 7.79
C ILE A 106 29.19 1.05 6.65
N ILE A 107 28.43 2.10 6.94
CA ILE A 107 27.94 3.03 5.92
C ILE A 107 28.67 4.36 6.06
N ARG A 108 29.24 4.85 4.96
CA ARG A 108 29.79 6.20 4.90
C ARG A 108 28.69 7.16 4.48
N MET A 109 28.48 8.18 5.30
CA MET A 109 27.52 9.25 5.02
C MET A 109 28.24 10.53 4.60
N ASP A 110 27.82 11.12 3.48
CA ASP A 110 28.25 12.48 3.13
C ASP A 110 27.30 13.52 3.73
N ASN A 111 27.77 14.75 3.84
CA ASN A 111 26.98 15.82 4.42
C ASN A 111 25.68 16.04 3.62
N ASN A 112 24.57 16.32 4.33
CA ASN A 112 23.25 16.53 3.73
C ASN A 112 22.62 15.30 3.01
N GLN A 113 23.14 14.09 3.25
CA GLN A 113 22.50 12.84 2.79
C GLN A 113 21.56 12.24 3.84
N PHE A 114 20.51 11.59 3.36
CA PHE A 114 19.60 10.81 4.22
C PHE A 114 20.26 9.51 4.71
N VAL A 115 19.88 9.05 5.89
CA VAL A 115 20.36 7.79 6.48
C VAL A 115 19.52 6.62 5.94
N ALA A 116 20.19 5.52 5.55
CA ALA A 116 19.52 4.34 5.01
C ALA A 116 18.85 3.45 6.08
N ALA A 117 19.31 3.51 7.33
CA ALA A 117 18.88 2.69 8.46
C ALA A 117 19.16 3.41 9.79
N ASP A 118 18.76 2.82 10.91
CA ASP A 118 19.21 3.28 12.23
C ASP A 118 20.70 2.97 12.40
N VAL A 119 21.51 3.96 12.79
CA VAL A 119 22.98 3.87 12.80
C VAL A 119 23.59 4.21 14.16
N LEU A 120 24.71 3.56 14.47
CA LEU A 120 25.62 3.97 15.55
C LEU A 120 26.79 4.73 14.94
N LEU A 121 27.05 5.95 15.41
CA LEU A 121 28.18 6.76 14.95
C LEU A 121 29.49 6.22 15.53
N LEU A 122 30.47 5.91 14.67
CA LEU A 122 31.75 5.31 15.08
C LEU A 122 32.89 6.32 15.19
N SER A 123 33.08 7.20 14.19
CA SER A 123 33.89 8.43 14.24
C SER A 123 33.82 9.18 12.91
#